data_AF-A0A930Y2L4-F1
#
_entry.id   AF-A0A930Y2L4-F1
#
_cell.length_a   1.000
_cell.length_b   1.000
_cell.length_c   1.000
_cell.angle_alpha   90.00
_cell.angle_beta   90.00
_cell.angle_gamma   90.00
#
_symmetry.space_group_name_H-M   'P 1'
#
loop_
_entity.id
_entity.type
_entity.pdbx_description
1 polymer ?
#
loop_
_entity_poly.entity_id
_entity_poly.type
_entity_poly.pdbx_seq_one_letter_code
_entity_poly.pdbx_strand_id
1 'polypeptide(L)'
;MKRSGKIRLDYELPEHCRLPHVVKFSGGRSSGMLLMALLEQGRLDAERGDVVIFNNTTAEHPATYEFVRRCTEECEVKYGIPFLWTEYATYEDCSNGMWRRQVSYRLVKPTPYDAEKNRFGYRFSGESFEEMISQQGFLPSRHSRSCTSLLKLGVTVDFLSEWFAAKRETLRLGHHYPESRLDDDELHRAHIAANGKFEREVFLKRKEYVRACSLSRPAQRYSDYSHVGSAPMMNAQEGAGSRRDFRPMRGERAVEFVSLIGLRADEPRRVARVKERSQLDRDSSERRSTGLCDGEMICTPLADSGIGKEEVKNFWEGRDFDLRLPDDANLSNCVYCFMKGTNTLRKIIANRGKLDEDLPENIRSIDKTPSDINWWVDIEEKYKRVVNKRYCGRGRPSEKKVAIGFWGAEIVQDKPAEKMSIIDYQTLRDRSVSDALSEEAHEGLDALPCDCTE
;
A
#
# COMPACT_ATOMS: atom_id res chain seq x y z
N MET A 1 -16.37 -35.45 2.30
CA MET A 1 -16.17 -34.05 2.75
C MET A 1 -15.69 -34.06 4.20
N LYS A 2 -14.38 -33.97 4.44
CA LYS A 2 -13.86 -33.71 5.79
C LYS A 2 -14.17 -32.25 6.10
N ARG A 3 -15.04 -31.98 7.09
CA ARG A 3 -15.15 -30.64 7.68
C ARG A 3 -13.74 -30.24 8.12
N SER A 4 -13.17 -29.18 7.55
CA SER A 4 -11.91 -28.63 8.04
C SER A 4 -12.09 -28.39 9.54
N GLY A 5 -11.13 -28.85 10.35
CA GLY A 5 -11.20 -28.59 11.79
C GLY A 5 -11.36 -27.08 11.99
N LYS A 6 -12.39 -26.65 12.73
CA LYS A 6 -12.61 -25.23 13.00
C LYS A 6 -11.33 -24.66 13.59
N ILE A 7 -10.64 -23.82 12.80
CA ILE A 7 -9.50 -23.04 13.28
C ILE A 7 -10.00 -22.24 14.48
N ARG A 8 -9.28 -22.31 15.59
CA ARG A 8 -9.54 -21.51 16.79
C ARG A 8 -8.52 -20.39 16.84
N LEU A 9 -9.00 -19.15 16.93
CA LEU A 9 -8.14 -17.99 17.12
C LEU A 9 -8.06 -17.64 18.60
N ASP A 10 -6.85 -17.62 19.14
CA ASP A 10 -6.58 -17.21 20.51
C ASP A 10 -5.82 -15.85 20.46
N TYR A 11 -6.50 -14.76 20.83
CA TYR A 11 -5.89 -13.42 20.94
C TYR A 11 -6.60 -12.46 21.91
N GLU A 12 -7.80 -12.81 22.38
CA GLU A 12 -8.63 -11.90 23.15
C GLU A 12 -8.25 -11.88 24.63
N LEU A 13 -7.85 -10.70 25.12
CA LEU A 13 -7.95 -10.35 26.53
C LEU A 13 -9.38 -9.89 26.84
N PRO A 14 -9.86 -9.99 28.09
CA PRO A 14 -11.23 -9.55 28.45
C PRO A 14 -11.53 -8.10 28.07
N GLU A 15 -10.53 -7.22 28.02
CA GLU A 15 -10.65 -5.83 27.60
C GLU A 15 -10.95 -5.67 26.09
N HIS A 16 -10.49 -6.59 25.24
CA HIS A 16 -10.65 -6.50 23.79
C HIS A 16 -12.13 -6.54 23.37
N CYS A 17 -12.98 -7.28 24.09
CA CYS A 17 -14.38 -7.52 23.69
C CYS A 17 -15.22 -6.23 23.54
N ARG A 18 -14.84 -5.15 24.21
CA ARG A 18 -15.53 -3.84 24.18
C ARG A 18 -14.91 -2.84 23.22
N LEU A 19 -13.74 -3.15 22.66
CA LEU A 19 -12.99 -2.23 21.81
C LEU A 19 -13.24 -2.53 20.33
N PRO A 20 -13.24 -1.50 19.47
CA PRO A 20 -13.31 -1.72 18.01
C PRO A 20 -12.14 -2.57 17.52
N HIS A 21 -12.42 -3.52 16.65
CA HIS A 21 -11.41 -4.33 15.98
C HIS A 21 -11.16 -3.82 14.57
N VAL A 22 -9.91 -3.44 14.30
CA VAL A 22 -9.43 -3.01 13.00
C VAL A 22 -8.61 -4.14 12.38
N VAL A 23 -9.18 -4.79 11.36
CA VAL A 23 -8.49 -5.84 10.62
C VAL A 23 -7.64 -5.20 9.51
N LYS A 24 -6.31 -5.26 9.67
CA LYS A 24 -5.36 -4.72 8.69
C LYS A 24 -5.12 -5.73 7.58
N PHE A 25 -5.97 -5.68 6.55
CA PHE A 25 -5.96 -6.63 5.44
C PHE A 25 -4.89 -6.25 4.41
N SER A 26 -3.94 -7.16 4.15
CA SER A 26 -2.81 -6.88 3.24
C SER A 26 -3.02 -7.40 1.82
N GLY A 27 -4.10 -8.15 1.56
CA GLY A 27 -4.37 -8.80 0.28
C GLY A 27 -3.69 -10.15 0.08
N GLY A 28 -3.05 -10.71 1.12
CA GLY A 28 -2.37 -12.02 1.04
C GLY A 28 -3.19 -13.15 1.67
N ARG A 29 -2.83 -14.41 1.36
CA ARG A 29 -3.49 -15.60 1.93
C ARG A 29 -3.57 -15.61 3.45
N SER A 30 -2.54 -15.14 4.15
CA SER A 30 -2.54 -15.09 5.62
C SER A 30 -3.51 -14.04 6.18
N SER A 31 -3.57 -12.83 5.60
CA SER A 31 -4.59 -11.84 6.02
C SER A 31 -6.00 -12.29 5.65
N GLY A 32 -6.15 -12.97 4.50
CA GLY A 32 -7.39 -13.62 4.09
C GLY A 32 -7.86 -14.67 5.09
N MET A 33 -6.99 -15.62 5.46
CA MET A 33 -7.33 -16.66 6.43
C MET A 33 -7.71 -16.06 7.78
N LEU A 34 -6.95 -15.05 8.26
CA LEU A 34 -7.28 -14.35 9.49
C LEU A 34 -8.69 -13.75 9.42
N LEU A 35 -9.00 -12.99 8.36
CA LEU A 35 -10.32 -12.37 8.18
C LEU A 35 -11.42 -13.44 8.21
N MET A 36 -11.29 -14.47 7.39
CA MET A 36 -12.31 -15.52 7.30
C MET A 36 -12.51 -16.26 8.62
N ALA A 37 -11.43 -16.57 9.33
CA ALA A 37 -11.52 -17.22 10.65
C ALA A 37 -12.18 -16.30 11.70
N LEU A 38 -11.95 -14.98 11.65
CA LEU A 38 -12.65 -14.02 12.52
C LEU A 38 -14.16 -13.97 12.21
N LEU A 39 -14.52 -13.90 10.92
CA LEU A 39 -15.91 -13.84 10.47
C LEU A 39 -16.68 -15.12 10.83
N GLU A 40 -16.12 -16.30 10.53
CA GLU A 40 -16.73 -17.61 10.80
C GLU A 40 -16.91 -17.92 12.29
N GLN A 41 -16.10 -17.28 13.15
CA GLN A 41 -16.22 -17.37 14.60
C GLN A 41 -17.11 -16.27 15.21
N GLY A 42 -17.65 -15.35 14.41
CA GLY A 42 -18.46 -14.23 14.91
C GLY A 42 -17.67 -13.26 15.80
N ARG A 43 -16.38 -13.07 15.51
CA ARG A 43 -15.47 -12.27 16.32
C ARG A 43 -15.56 -10.77 16.03
N LEU A 44 -16.14 -10.40 14.89
CA LEU A 44 -16.28 -9.02 14.44
C LEU A 44 -17.74 -8.54 14.59
N ASP A 45 -17.90 -7.27 14.91
CA ASP A 45 -19.18 -6.60 15.12
C ASP A 45 -19.13 -5.15 14.57
N ALA A 46 -19.94 -4.87 13.56
CA ALA A 46 -20.01 -3.55 12.93
C ALA A 46 -20.50 -2.47 13.91
N GLU A 47 -21.40 -2.80 14.84
CA GLU A 47 -21.95 -1.85 15.82
C GLU A 47 -20.90 -1.42 16.84
N ARG A 48 -19.92 -2.29 17.12
CA ARG A 48 -18.74 -1.98 17.93
C ARG A 48 -17.77 -1.02 17.23
N GLY A 49 -17.90 -0.84 15.92
CA GLY A 49 -16.97 -0.06 15.09
C GLY A 49 -15.86 -0.85 14.47
N ASP A 50 -16.01 -2.17 14.42
CA ASP A 50 -15.08 -3.02 13.72
C ASP A 50 -15.08 -2.71 12.23
N VAL A 51 -13.89 -2.77 11.64
CA VAL A 51 -13.70 -2.46 10.22
C VAL A 51 -12.53 -3.24 9.66
N VAL A 52 -12.70 -3.75 8.45
CA VAL A 52 -11.62 -4.31 7.65
C VAL A 52 -11.11 -3.23 6.71
N ILE A 53 -9.79 -3.04 6.68
CA ILE A 53 -9.16 -2.01 5.86
C ILE A 53 -8.14 -2.65 4.93
N PHE A 54 -8.29 -2.39 3.64
CA PHE A 54 -7.26 -2.65 2.64
C PHE A 54 -6.67 -1.34 2.13
N ASN A 55 -5.38 -1.13 2.39
CA ASN A 55 -4.66 0.03 1.87
C ASN A 55 -4.13 -0.29 0.46
N ASN A 56 -4.86 0.15 -0.56
CA ASN A 56 -4.44 -0.01 -1.94
C ASN A 56 -3.23 0.91 -2.22
N THR A 57 -2.09 0.28 -2.49
CA THR A 57 -0.86 0.99 -2.88
C THR A 57 -0.78 1.28 -4.36
N THR A 58 -1.77 0.83 -5.15
CA THR A 58 -1.81 0.81 -6.63
C THR A 58 -0.69 0.00 -7.27
N ALA A 59 0.07 -0.76 -6.47
CA ALA A 59 1.23 -1.55 -6.89
C ALA A 59 1.09 -3.05 -6.62
N GLU A 60 -0.14 -3.50 -6.35
CA GLU A 60 -0.46 -4.90 -6.14
C GLU A 60 -0.75 -5.59 -7.49
N HIS A 61 -0.57 -6.91 -7.53
CA HIS A 61 -0.85 -7.76 -8.68
C HIS A 61 -2.36 -7.84 -8.94
N PRO A 62 -2.81 -7.95 -10.21
CA PRO A 62 -4.24 -8.09 -10.56
C PRO A 62 -4.99 -9.20 -9.80
N ALA A 63 -4.40 -10.40 -9.68
CA ALA A 63 -4.93 -11.47 -8.83
C ALA A 63 -5.14 -11.07 -7.35
N THR A 64 -4.33 -10.17 -6.78
CA THR A 64 -4.56 -9.64 -5.43
C THR A 64 -5.82 -8.79 -5.38
N TYR A 65 -6.09 -7.93 -6.38
CA TYR A 65 -7.31 -7.14 -6.39
C TYR A 65 -8.56 -8.02 -6.47
N GLU A 66 -8.55 -9.04 -7.33
CA GLU A 66 -9.66 -9.98 -7.43
C GLU A 66 -9.86 -10.74 -6.11
N PHE A 67 -8.78 -11.19 -5.48
CA PHE A 67 -8.84 -11.85 -4.17
C PHE A 67 -9.41 -10.95 -3.06
N VAL A 68 -8.95 -9.70 -2.98
CA VAL A 68 -9.45 -8.74 -1.99
C VAL A 68 -10.92 -8.42 -2.29
N ARG A 69 -11.31 -8.29 -3.57
CA ARG A 69 -12.70 -8.04 -3.98
C ARG A 69 -13.61 -9.19 -3.51
N ARG A 70 -13.21 -10.44 -3.74
CA ARG A 70 -13.94 -11.62 -3.25
C ARG A 70 -14.06 -11.66 -1.73
N CYS A 71 -12.98 -11.35 -1.02
CA CYS A 71 -13.02 -11.25 0.44
C CYS A 71 -13.91 -10.09 0.93
N THR A 72 -13.94 -8.97 0.21
CA THR A 72 -14.81 -7.82 0.49
C THR A 72 -16.27 -8.23 0.35
N GLU A 73 -16.62 -8.86 -0.77
CA GLU A 73 -17.95 -9.39 -1.05
C GLU A 73 -18.41 -10.37 0.04
N GLU A 74 -17.57 -11.35 0.40
CA GLU A 74 -17.92 -12.29 1.48
C GLU A 74 -18.07 -11.57 2.84
N CYS A 75 -17.15 -10.67 3.20
CA CYS A 75 -17.18 -9.93 4.47
C CYS A 75 -18.44 -9.07 4.62
N GLU A 76 -18.78 -8.29 3.59
CA GLU A 76 -19.90 -7.35 3.67
C GLU A 76 -21.25 -8.05 3.46
N VAL A 77 -21.38 -8.89 2.44
CA VAL A 77 -22.68 -9.45 2.04
C VAL A 77 -23.12 -10.58 2.98
N LYS A 78 -22.19 -11.45 3.40
CA LYS A 78 -22.52 -12.62 4.22
C LYS A 78 -22.46 -12.34 5.71
N TYR A 79 -21.56 -11.46 6.15
CA TYR A 79 -21.32 -11.21 7.57
C TYR A 79 -21.67 -9.79 8.04
N GLY A 80 -21.97 -8.86 7.13
CA GLY A 80 -22.38 -7.51 7.51
C GLY A 80 -21.26 -6.70 8.17
N ILE A 81 -19.99 -7.02 7.91
CA ILE A 81 -18.85 -6.29 8.49
C ILE A 81 -18.25 -5.34 7.44
N PRO A 82 -18.11 -4.04 7.74
CA PRO A 82 -17.56 -3.07 6.78
C PRO A 82 -16.15 -3.44 6.32
N PHE A 83 -15.93 -3.45 5.00
CA PHE A 83 -14.62 -3.66 4.41
C PHE A 83 -14.31 -2.53 3.42
N LEU A 84 -13.50 -1.57 3.88
CA LEU A 84 -13.19 -0.35 3.15
C LEU A 84 -11.80 -0.40 2.50
N TRP A 85 -11.74 0.11 1.27
CA TRP A 85 -10.51 0.27 0.51
C TRP A 85 -10.08 1.74 0.54
N THR A 86 -8.82 1.96 0.90
CA THR A 86 -8.24 3.31 0.99
C THR A 86 -7.06 3.43 0.05
N GLU A 87 -6.94 4.57 -0.63
CA GLU A 87 -5.76 4.95 -1.40
C GLU A 87 -5.11 6.20 -0.81
N TYR A 88 -3.78 6.27 -0.85
CA TYR A 88 -3.05 7.51 -0.60
C TYR A 88 -3.50 8.58 -1.59
N ALA A 89 -3.72 9.79 -1.09
CA ALA A 89 -4.06 10.94 -1.91
C ALA A 89 -3.49 12.22 -1.27
N THR A 90 -3.24 13.23 -2.09
CA THR A 90 -2.86 14.56 -1.65
C THR A 90 -3.93 15.59 -1.99
N TYR A 91 -3.92 16.71 -1.27
CA TYR A 91 -4.76 17.87 -1.54
C TYR A 91 -3.97 19.15 -1.31
N GLU A 92 -4.37 20.26 -1.92
CA GLU A 92 -3.76 21.57 -1.70
C GLU A 92 -4.45 22.30 -0.57
N ASP A 93 -3.64 22.83 0.35
CA ASP A 93 -4.14 23.70 1.42
C ASP A 93 -3.08 24.73 1.82
N CYS A 94 -3.55 25.79 2.47
CA CYS A 94 -2.72 26.86 2.99
C CYS A 94 -2.52 26.68 4.50
N SER A 95 -1.27 26.58 4.93
CA SER A 95 -0.93 26.57 6.36
C SER A 95 0.07 27.68 6.64
N ASN A 96 -0.26 28.55 7.58
CA ASN A 96 0.55 29.72 7.96
C ASN A 96 0.94 30.60 6.76
N GLY A 97 0.01 30.80 5.82
CA GLY A 97 0.21 31.62 4.62
C GLY A 97 0.95 30.92 3.48
N MET A 98 1.44 29.70 3.67
CA MET A 98 2.18 28.94 2.66
C MET A 98 1.34 27.80 2.09
N TRP A 99 1.22 27.80 0.76
CA TRP A 99 0.47 26.79 0.02
C TRP A 99 1.32 25.53 -0.17
N ARG A 100 0.75 24.37 0.20
CA ARG A 100 1.43 23.07 0.08
C ARG A 100 0.45 21.95 -0.25
N ARG A 101 0.98 20.87 -0.81
CA ARG A 101 0.28 19.58 -0.86
C ARG A 101 0.33 18.93 0.51
N GLN A 102 -0.84 18.68 1.08
CA GLN A 102 -1.03 17.91 2.30
C GLN A 102 -1.35 16.46 1.95
N VAL A 103 -0.96 15.55 2.84
CA VAL A 103 -1.21 14.11 2.70
C VAL A 103 -2.57 13.77 3.30
N SER A 104 -3.27 12.83 2.68
CA SER A 104 -4.49 12.22 3.18
C SER A 104 -4.71 10.85 2.52
N TYR A 105 -5.96 10.41 2.51
CA TYR A 105 -6.44 9.23 1.82
C TYR A 105 -7.70 9.55 1.03
N ARG A 106 -8.13 8.62 0.18
CA ARG A 106 -9.48 8.59 -0.40
C ARG A 106 -10.05 7.18 -0.34
N LEU A 107 -11.36 7.06 -0.28
CA LEU A 107 -12.06 5.79 -0.42
C LEU A 107 -12.18 5.41 -1.89
N VAL A 108 -12.11 4.11 -2.18
CA VAL A 108 -12.32 3.56 -3.52
C VAL A 108 -13.20 2.32 -3.47
N LYS A 109 -13.94 2.07 -4.54
CA LYS A 109 -14.77 0.87 -4.68
C LYS A 109 -13.90 -0.33 -5.06
N PRO A 110 -14.29 -1.57 -4.70
CA PRO A 110 -13.60 -2.80 -5.08
C PRO A 110 -13.89 -3.19 -6.55
N THR A 111 -13.84 -2.20 -7.44
CA THR A 111 -14.06 -2.29 -8.89
C THR A 111 -13.04 -1.36 -9.56
N PRO A 112 -12.44 -1.71 -10.71
CA PRO A 112 -11.45 -0.87 -11.37
C PRO A 112 -11.97 0.54 -11.69
N TYR A 113 -11.10 1.53 -11.57
CA TYR A 113 -11.34 2.90 -12.00
C TYR A 113 -11.54 2.97 -13.51
N ASP A 114 -12.55 3.74 -13.94
CA ASP A 114 -12.78 4.11 -15.33
C ASP A 114 -13.26 5.57 -15.35
N ALA A 115 -12.68 6.39 -16.23
CA ALA A 115 -12.96 7.83 -16.26
C ALA A 115 -14.42 8.15 -16.62
N GLU A 116 -15.07 7.31 -17.42
CA GLU A 116 -16.42 7.51 -17.92
C GLU A 116 -17.45 6.71 -17.11
N LYS A 117 -17.13 5.44 -16.83
CA LYS A 117 -18.05 4.46 -16.25
C LYS A 117 -17.95 4.35 -14.73
N ASN A 118 -16.77 4.58 -14.15
CA ASN A 118 -16.54 4.33 -12.72
C ASN A 118 -15.43 5.18 -12.09
N ARG A 119 -15.72 6.47 -11.88
CA ARG A 119 -14.76 7.42 -11.29
C ARG A 119 -14.38 7.14 -9.84
N PHE A 120 -15.07 6.21 -9.18
CA PHE A 120 -14.87 5.85 -7.78
C PHE A 120 -14.12 4.53 -7.60
N GLY A 121 -13.77 3.87 -8.70
CA GLY A 121 -13.03 2.60 -8.66
C GLY A 121 -11.59 2.73 -8.15
N TYR A 122 -11.01 1.60 -7.80
CA TYR A 122 -9.60 1.52 -7.40
C TYR A 122 -8.68 1.68 -8.61
N ARG A 123 -7.52 2.26 -8.36
CA ARG A 123 -6.41 2.41 -9.31
C ARG A 123 -5.40 1.27 -9.16
N PHE A 124 -4.65 0.97 -10.21
CA PHE A 124 -3.75 -0.20 -10.23
C PHE A 124 -2.49 -0.03 -11.09
N SER A 125 -2.24 1.16 -11.62
CA SER A 125 -1.11 1.48 -12.49
C SER A 125 0.03 2.20 -11.76
N GLY A 126 0.07 2.10 -10.43
CA GLY A 126 1.11 2.70 -9.59
C GLY A 126 0.89 4.17 -9.23
N GLU A 127 -0.32 4.71 -9.43
CA GLU A 127 -0.66 6.11 -9.26
C GLU A 127 -0.41 6.63 -7.84
N SER A 128 -0.95 5.93 -6.84
CA SER A 128 -0.77 6.30 -5.43
C SER A 128 0.70 6.14 -5.01
N PHE A 129 1.41 5.18 -5.62
CA PHE A 129 2.82 4.95 -5.36
C PHE A 129 3.68 6.09 -5.91
N GLU A 130 3.45 6.49 -7.16
CA GLU A 130 4.14 7.62 -7.79
C GLU A 130 3.76 8.95 -7.12
N GLU A 131 2.49 9.16 -6.75
CA GLU A 131 2.04 10.35 -6.02
C GLU A 131 2.85 10.55 -4.74
N MET A 132 3.05 9.48 -3.96
CA MET A 132 3.89 9.52 -2.76
C MET A 132 5.37 9.80 -3.10
N ILE A 133 5.92 9.19 -4.16
CA ILE A 133 7.32 9.44 -4.57
C ILE A 133 7.51 10.90 -4.97
N SER A 134 6.60 11.43 -5.80
CA SER A 134 6.59 12.81 -6.25
C SER A 134 6.41 13.77 -5.06
N GLN A 135 5.55 13.43 -4.10
CA GLN A 135 5.35 14.24 -2.90
C GLN A 135 6.56 14.27 -1.95
N GLN A 136 7.26 13.16 -1.74
CA GLN A 136 8.46 13.16 -0.88
C GLN A 136 9.74 13.58 -1.63
N GLY A 137 9.78 13.43 -2.96
CA GLY A 137 10.90 13.80 -3.84
C GLY A 137 12.06 12.79 -3.89
N PHE A 138 11.89 11.59 -3.34
CA PHE A 138 12.90 10.52 -3.35
C PHE A 138 12.25 9.14 -3.38
N LEU A 139 13.03 8.14 -3.81
CA LEU A 139 12.60 6.75 -3.89
C LEU A 139 12.65 6.07 -2.52
N PRO A 140 11.65 5.25 -2.16
CA PRO A 140 11.74 4.38 -0.99
C PRO A 140 12.85 3.34 -1.18
N SER A 141 13.35 2.79 -0.07
CA SER A 141 14.40 1.77 -0.07
C SER A 141 14.21 0.76 1.06
N ARG A 142 15.05 -0.29 1.09
CA ARG A 142 15.03 -1.30 2.16
C ARG A 142 15.21 -0.71 3.56
N HIS A 143 15.92 0.42 3.63
CA HIS A 143 16.17 1.19 4.84
C HIS A 143 15.07 2.26 5.08
N SER A 144 14.72 3.02 4.04
CA SER A 144 13.70 4.07 4.12
C SER A 144 12.37 3.58 3.54
N ARG A 145 11.54 2.98 4.39
CA ARG A 145 10.30 2.28 3.99
C ARG A 145 9.10 3.23 3.91
N SER A 146 9.23 4.35 3.21
CA SER A 146 8.18 5.37 3.17
C SER A 146 6.86 4.86 2.56
N CYS A 147 6.90 3.85 1.67
CA CYS A 147 5.68 3.20 1.19
C CYS A 147 4.88 2.52 2.31
N THR A 148 5.53 1.97 3.34
CA THR A 148 4.82 1.42 4.52
C THR A 148 4.27 2.53 5.39
N SER A 149 5.08 3.55 5.66
CA SER A 149 4.71 4.65 6.56
C SER A 149 3.60 5.53 5.99
N LEU A 150 3.64 5.85 4.70
CA LEU A 150 2.72 6.80 4.07
C LEU A 150 1.52 6.10 3.42
N LEU A 151 1.74 5.07 2.60
CA LEU A 151 0.66 4.43 1.84
C LEU A 151 -0.20 3.48 2.68
N LYS A 152 0.29 3.04 3.85
CA LYS A 152 -0.43 2.10 4.73
C LYS A 152 -0.73 2.71 6.10
N LEU A 153 0.31 3.01 6.87
CA LEU A 153 0.12 3.48 8.26
C LEU A 153 -0.54 4.86 8.29
N GLY A 154 0.01 5.88 7.64
CA GLY A 154 -0.53 7.24 7.64
C GLY A 154 -1.97 7.31 7.12
N VAL A 155 -2.23 6.69 5.97
CA VAL A 155 -3.59 6.54 5.41
C VAL A 155 -4.55 5.89 6.41
N THR A 156 -4.13 4.83 7.11
CA THR A 156 -4.97 4.17 8.12
C THR A 156 -5.23 5.08 9.31
N VAL A 157 -4.24 5.84 9.79
CA VAL A 157 -4.42 6.78 10.91
C VAL A 157 -5.45 7.85 10.55
N ASP A 158 -5.30 8.49 9.39
CA ASP A 158 -6.24 9.52 8.94
C ASP A 158 -7.65 8.96 8.77
N PHE A 159 -7.77 7.77 8.18
CA PHE A 159 -9.05 7.07 8.03
C PHE A 159 -9.71 6.75 9.37
N LEU A 160 -8.97 6.14 10.31
CA LEU A 160 -9.52 5.74 11.61
C LEU A 160 -9.94 6.94 12.45
N SER A 161 -9.21 8.06 12.34
CA SER A 161 -9.56 9.31 13.01
C SER A 161 -10.96 9.80 12.61
N GLU A 162 -11.33 9.65 11.34
CA GLU A 162 -12.66 10.00 10.83
C GLU A 162 -13.70 8.91 11.10
N TRP A 163 -13.31 7.63 10.95
CA TRP A 163 -14.18 6.48 11.20
C TRP A 163 -14.68 6.44 12.65
N PHE A 164 -13.77 6.59 13.62
CA PHE A 164 -14.11 6.60 15.04
C PHE A 164 -14.81 7.89 15.48
N ALA A 165 -14.82 8.93 14.63
CA ALA A 165 -15.68 10.10 14.85
C ALA A 165 -17.16 9.80 14.53
N ALA A 166 -17.48 8.57 14.10
CA ALA A 166 -18.84 8.09 13.82
C ALA A 166 -19.59 8.96 12.79
N LYS A 167 -18.85 9.47 11.79
CA LYS A 167 -19.42 10.30 10.72
C LYS A 167 -19.98 9.44 9.60
N ARG A 168 -21.03 9.92 8.93
CA ARG A 168 -21.58 9.21 7.74
C ARG A 168 -20.71 9.34 6.50
N GLU A 169 -19.85 10.36 6.45
CA GLU A 169 -18.98 10.66 5.31
C GLU A 169 -17.65 11.23 5.77
N THR A 170 -16.63 11.08 4.93
CA THR A 170 -15.33 11.72 5.13
C THR A 170 -15.45 13.23 4.96
N LEU A 171 -14.58 13.98 5.61
CA LEU A 171 -14.53 15.43 5.46
C LEU A 171 -13.95 15.83 4.10
N ARG A 172 -14.53 16.86 3.50
CA ARG A 172 -13.94 17.53 2.33
C ARG A 172 -12.71 18.35 2.77
N LEU A 173 -11.55 18.09 2.18
CA LEU A 173 -10.28 18.77 2.50
C LEU A 173 -9.73 19.57 1.32
N GLY A 174 -8.93 20.60 1.63
CA GLY A 174 -8.23 21.49 0.68
C GLY A 174 -8.91 22.83 0.44
N HIS A 175 -8.50 23.57 -0.58
CA HIS A 175 -9.11 24.86 -0.92
C HIS A 175 -10.22 24.75 -1.97
N HIS A 176 -11.06 25.78 -2.08
CA HIS A 176 -12.18 25.83 -3.04
C HIS A 176 -11.86 26.55 -4.36
N TYR A 177 -10.65 27.09 -4.52
CA TYR A 177 -10.24 27.70 -5.80
C TYR A 177 -10.26 26.70 -6.96
N PRO A 178 -10.58 27.14 -8.18
CA PRO A 178 -10.64 26.27 -9.36
C PRO A 178 -9.26 25.84 -9.85
N GLU A 179 -8.22 26.59 -9.50
CA GLU A 179 -6.84 26.38 -9.94
C GLU A 179 -5.91 26.23 -8.74
N SER A 180 -4.75 25.60 -8.99
CA SER A 180 -3.69 25.43 -7.99
C SER A 180 -3.24 26.78 -7.44
N ARG A 181 -2.93 26.80 -6.15
CA ARG A 181 -2.39 27.99 -5.45
C ARG A 181 -0.92 27.84 -5.09
N LEU A 182 -0.29 26.76 -5.52
CA LEU A 182 1.13 26.53 -5.30
C LEU A 182 1.97 27.50 -6.11
N ASP A 183 2.93 28.15 -5.43
CA ASP A 183 3.94 28.99 -6.06
C ASP A 183 5.24 28.18 -6.24
N ASP A 184 5.70 28.06 -7.49
CA ASP A 184 6.85 27.23 -7.82
C ASP A 184 8.15 27.74 -7.19
N ASP A 185 8.29 29.06 -7.04
CA ASP A 185 9.47 29.69 -6.45
C ASP A 185 9.46 29.58 -4.92
N GLU A 186 8.30 29.65 -4.28
CA GLU A 186 8.12 29.35 -2.86
C GLU A 186 8.42 27.88 -2.55
N LEU A 187 7.91 26.95 -3.37
CA LEU A 187 8.19 25.52 -3.23
C LEU A 187 9.68 25.21 -3.39
N HIS A 188 10.34 25.79 -4.40
CA HIS A 188 11.77 25.58 -4.61
C HIS A 188 12.61 26.23 -3.50
N ARG A 189 12.27 27.44 -3.06
CA ARG A 189 12.91 28.08 -1.90
C ARG A 189 12.78 27.24 -0.64
N ALA A 190 11.61 26.67 -0.37
CA ALA A 190 11.40 25.78 0.77
C ALA A 190 12.26 24.51 0.65
N HIS A 191 12.42 23.95 -0.56
CA HIS A 191 13.32 22.82 -0.81
C HIS A 191 14.79 23.17 -0.54
N ILE A 192 15.28 24.33 -1.02
CA ILE A 192 16.64 24.79 -0.73
C ILE A 192 16.84 25.04 0.77
N ALA A 193 15.87 25.67 1.44
CA ALA A 193 15.89 25.89 2.89
C ALA A 193 15.95 24.57 3.69
N ALA A 194 15.37 23.49 3.15
CA ALA A 194 15.46 22.14 3.71
C ALA A 194 16.75 21.38 3.31
N ASN A 195 17.79 22.08 2.84
CA ASN A 195 19.05 21.53 2.32
C ASN A 195 18.90 20.68 1.05
N GLY A 196 17.84 20.93 0.28
CA GLY A 196 17.67 20.42 -1.07
C GLY A 196 18.77 20.93 -2.00
N LYS A 197 19.16 20.09 -2.98
CA LYS A 197 20.25 20.39 -3.93
C LYS A 197 19.85 20.36 -5.40
N PHE A 198 18.59 20.06 -5.67
CA PHE A 198 18.09 20.04 -7.04
C PHE A 198 17.89 21.46 -7.55
N GLU A 199 18.39 21.71 -8.76
CA GLU A 199 18.01 22.86 -9.58
C GLU A 199 16.50 22.93 -9.75
N ARG A 200 15.97 24.14 -9.91
CA ARG A 200 14.53 24.43 -9.93
C ARG A 200 13.77 23.53 -10.90
N GLU A 201 14.21 23.46 -12.15
CA GLU A 201 13.53 22.66 -13.18
C GLU A 201 13.53 21.16 -12.88
N VAL A 202 14.64 20.64 -12.32
CA VAL A 202 14.72 19.23 -11.91
C VAL A 202 13.79 18.96 -10.73
N PHE A 203 13.70 19.89 -9.78
CA PHE A 203 12.79 19.80 -8.64
C PHE A 203 11.32 19.81 -9.11
N LEU A 204 10.94 20.76 -9.97
CA LEU A 204 9.57 20.89 -10.47
C LEU A 204 9.16 19.69 -11.33
N LYS A 205 10.04 19.17 -12.17
CA LYS A 205 9.80 17.93 -12.94
C LYS A 205 9.51 16.73 -12.04
N ARG A 206 10.18 16.62 -10.88
CA ARG A 206 9.88 15.57 -9.89
C ARG A 206 8.55 15.81 -9.16
N LYS A 207 8.09 17.05 -9.09
CA LYS A 207 6.80 17.43 -8.49
C LYS A 207 5.63 17.41 -9.46
N GLU A 208 5.89 17.23 -10.76
CA GLU A 208 4.88 17.27 -11.82
C GLU A 208 3.70 16.34 -11.54
N TYR A 209 3.96 15.09 -11.16
CA TYR A 209 2.90 14.12 -10.90
C TYR A 209 1.99 14.56 -9.74
N VAL A 210 2.57 14.85 -8.56
CA VAL A 210 1.76 15.27 -7.40
C VAL A 210 1.05 16.60 -7.64
N ARG A 211 1.61 17.51 -8.46
CA ARG A 211 0.96 18.77 -8.83
C ARG A 211 -0.23 18.58 -9.77
N ALA A 212 -0.23 17.53 -10.58
CA ALA A 212 -1.35 17.20 -11.47
C ALA A 212 -2.50 16.45 -10.76
N CYS A 213 -2.28 15.90 -9.56
CA CYS A 213 -3.35 15.23 -8.82
C CYS A 213 -4.42 16.22 -8.30
N SER A 214 -5.59 15.73 -7.90
CA SER A 214 -6.74 16.55 -7.49
C SER A 214 -6.38 17.62 -6.43
N LEU A 215 -6.89 18.85 -6.59
CA LEU A 215 -6.63 19.97 -5.67
C LEU A 215 -7.27 19.79 -4.29
N SER A 216 -8.36 19.02 -4.22
CA SER A 216 -9.11 18.79 -2.99
C SER A 216 -9.46 17.32 -2.83
N ARG A 217 -9.58 16.86 -1.58
CA ARG A 217 -10.22 15.59 -1.26
C ARG A 217 -11.74 15.82 -1.13
N PRO A 218 -12.59 15.24 -1.99
CA PRO A 218 -14.04 15.38 -1.84
C PRO A 218 -14.54 14.67 -0.57
N ALA A 219 -15.70 15.09 -0.06
CA ALA A 219 -16.41 14.30 0.93
C ALA A 219 -16.92 13.00 0.29
N GLN A 220 -16.78 11.87 0.98
CA GLN A 220 -17.16 10.54 0.49
C GLN A 220 -18.02 9.84 1.55
N ARG A 221 -19.26 9.48 1.19
CA ARG A 221 -20.16 8.74 2.10
C ARG A 221 -19.70 7.31 2.21
N TYR A 222 -19.57 6.78 3.43
CA TYR A 222 -19.14 5.39 3.61
C TYR A 222 -20.11 4.39 2.94
N SER A 223 -21.41 4.70 2.91
CA SER A 223 -22.43 3.90 2.21
C SER A 223 -22.22 3.76 0.71
N ASP A 224 -21.46 4.67 0.09
CA ASP A 224 -21.16 4.58 -1.33
C ASP A 224 -19.99 3.61 -1.61
N TYR A 225 -19.23 3.24 -0.57
CA TYR A 225 -18.02 2.41 -0.67
C TYR A 225 -18.10 1.10 0.13
N SER A 226 -19.17 0.90 0.89
CA SER A 226 -19.45 -0.30 1.68
C SER A 226 -20.94 -0.59 1.67
N HIS A 227 -21.33 -1.85 1.43
CA HIS A 227 -22.72 -2.28 1.44
C HIS A 227 -23.37 -2.21 2.84
N VAL A 228 -22.57 -2.19 3.89
CA VAL A 228 -23.03 -2.14 5.29
C VAL A 228 -23.53 -0.74 5.67
N GLY A 229 -23.11 0.32 4.96
CA GLY A 229 -23.87 1.57 4.93
C GLY A 229 -23.63 2.61 6.03
N SER A 230 -22.77 2.38 7.04
CA SER A 230 -22.46 3.44 8.02
C SER A 230 -21.16 3.21 8.79
N ALA A 231 -20.47 4.30 9.15
CA ALA A 231 -19.55 4.31 10.29
C ALA A 231 -20.29 3.82 11.53
N PRO A 232 -19.60 3.22 12.52
CA PRO A 232 -20.27 2.65 13.68
C PRO A 232 -21.28 3.63 14.25
N MET A 233 -22.48 3.13 14.49
CA MET A 233 -23.38 3.72 15.46
C MET A 233 -22.80 3.46 16.86
N MET A 234 -21.54 3.85 17.09
CA MET A 234 -21.08 4.10 18.45
C MET A 234 -22.11 5.05 19.03
N ASN A 235 -22.82 4.61 20.06
CA ASN A 235 -23.64 5.48 20.90
C ASN A 235 -22.81 6.74 21.09
N ALA A 236 -23.23 7.82 20.43
CA ALA A 236 -22.46 9.04 20.34
C ALA A 236 -22.19 9.48 21.77
N GLN A 237 -21.01 9.16 22.30
CA GLN A 237 -20.61 9.69 23.58
C GLN A 237 -20.52 11.19 23.36
N GLU A 238 -21.42 11.89 24.05
CA GLU A 238 -21.65 13.32 24.02
C GLU A 238 -20.33 14.07 23.85
N GLY A 239 -20.12 14.66 22.67
CA GLY A 239 -18.86 15.37 22.38
C GLY A 239 -18.63 15.79 20.94
N ALA A 240 -19.33 15.20 19.95
CA ALA A 240 -19.19 15.61 18.55
C ALA A 240 -20.10 16.81 18.21
N GLY A 241 -19.74 17.99 18.73
CA GLY A 241 -20.50 19.23 18.57
C GLY A 241 -20.08 20.10 17.38
N SER A 242 -19.04 19.74 16.61
CA SER A 242 -18.51 20.59 15.53
C SER A 242 -18.37 19.89 14.17
N ARG A 243 -18.56 20.67 13.09
CA ARG A 243 -18.38 20.24 11.69
C ARG A 243 -16.96 19.74 11.35
N ARG A 244 -15.95 19.94 12.22
CA ARG A 244 -14.54 19.55 12.00
C ARG A 244 -14.03 18.47 12.98
N ASP A 245 -14.92 17.66 13.55
CA ASP A 245 -14.51 16.75 14.64
C ASP A 245 -13.79 15.50 14.12
N PHE A 246 -12.46 15.47 14.29
CA PHE A 246 -11.63 14.27 14.15
C PHE A 246 -11.44 13.64 15.53
N ARG A 247 -11.37 12.31 15.62
CA ARG A 247 -10.94 11.67 16.88
C ARG A 247 -9.42 11.61 16.93
N PRO A 248 -8.79 12.05 18.03
CA PRO A 248 -7.34 11.95 18.15
C PRO A 248 -6.92 10.47 18.15
N MET A 249 -5.90 10.15 17.36
CA MET A 249 -5.28 8.82 17.31
C MET A 249 -4.00 8.76 18.17
N ARG A 250 -3.60 9.91 18.72
CA ARG A 250 -2.38 10.10 19.51
C ARG A 250 -2.65 11.01 20.70
N GLY A 251 -1.79 10.93 21.71
CA GLY A 251 -1.89 11.64 22.98
C GLY A 251 -2.85 10.97 23.98
N GLU A 252 -3.03 11.61 25.13
CA GLU A 252 -3.80 11.07 26.26
C GLU A 252 -5.28 10.79 25.94
N ARG A 253 -5.83 11.44 24.92
CA ARG A 253 -7.21 11.27 24.48
C ARG A 253 -7.36 10.30 23.30
N ALA A 254 -6.28 9.61 22.92
CA ALA A 254 -6.28 8.71 21.76
C ALA A 254 -7.37 7.64 21.89
N VAL A 255 -8.05 7.35 20.78
CA VAL A 255 -9.03 6.25 20.73
C VAL A 255 -8.31 4.92 20.95
N GLU A 256 -8.87 4.10 21.84
CA GLU A 256 -8.42 2.73 22.09
C GLU A 256 -9.10 1.76 21.11
N PHE A 257 -8.31 0.88 20.49
CA PHE A 257 -8.82 -0.11 19.54
C PHE A 257 -7.83 -1.27 19.37
N VAL A 258 -8.34 -2.42 18.93
CA VAL A 258 -7.56 -3.63 18.68
C VAL A 258 -7.19 -3.71 17.19
N SER A 259 -5.90 -3.79 16.88
CA SER A 259 -5.41 -4.02 15.52
C SER A 259 -5.06 -5.48 15.30
N LEU A 260 -5.74 -6.11 14.34
CA LEU A 260 -5.55 -7.52 13.99
C LEU A 260 -4.67 -7.65 12.74
N ILE A 261 -3.54 -8.34 12.87
CA ILE A 261 -2.56 -8.51 11.78
C ILE A 261 -2.32 -10.00 11.51
N GLY A 262 -2.43 -10.40 10.24
CA GLY A 262 -2.21 -11.78 9.78
C GLY A 262 -0.73 -12.17 9.64
N LEU A 263 0.05 -12.10 10.73
CA LEU A 263 1.41 -12.67 10.79
C LEU A 263 1.37 -14.11 11.25
N ARG A 264 2.12 -14.99 10.58
CA ARG A 264 2.15 -16.43 10.89
C ARG A 264 3.16 -16.78 11.99
N ALA A 265 2.97 -17.94 12.62
CA ALA A 265 3.85 -18.47 13.65
C ALA A 265 5.27 -18.80 13.12
N ASP A 266 5.38 -19.22 11.86
CA ASP A 266 6.65 -19.50 11.16
C ASP A 266 7.43 -18.22 10.75
N GLU A 267 6.95 -17.03 11.16
CA GLU A 267 7.61 -15.74 10.94
C GLU A 267 8.09 -15.07 12.25
N PRO A 268 8.83 -15.77 13.13
CA PRO A 268 9.05 -15.35 14.52
C PRO A 268 9.73 -13.98 14.64
N ARG A 269 10.64 -13.64 13.72
CA ARG A 269 11.29 -12.31 13.70
C ARG A 269 10.31 -11.17 13.41
N ARG A 270 9.31 -11.39 12.57
CA ARG A 270 8.29 -10.38 12.26
C ARG A 270 7.34 -10.21 13.43
N VAL A 271 6.93 -11.32 14.05
CA VAL A 271 6.07 -11.34 15.23
C VAL A 271 6.75 -10.63 16.40
N ALA A 272 8.00 -10.99 16.72
CA ALA A 272 8.79 -10.36 17.77
C ALA A 272 8.90 -8.84 17.56
N ARG A 273 9.25 -8.40 16.34
CA ARG A 273 9.34 -6.97 16.01
C ARG A 273 8.03 -6.21 16.22
N VAL A 274 6.88 -6.84 15.95
CA VAL A 274 5.57 -6.22 16.19
C VAL A 274 5.27 -6.15 17.69
N LYS A 275 5.54 -7.23 18.44
CA LYS A 275 5.35 -7.28 19.90
C LYS A 275 6.24 -6.26 20.62
N GLU A 276 7.52 -6.19 20.28
CA GLU A 276 8.47 -5.20 20.80
C GLU A 276 7.97 -3.76 20.58
N ARG A 277 7.47 -3.46 19.38
CA ARG A 277 6.91 -2.13 19.07
C ARG A 277 5.67 -1.79 19.88
N SER A 278 4.82 -2.78 20.14
CA SER A 278 3.61 -2.62 20.96
C SER A 278 3.96 -2.28 22.41
N GLN A 279 5.10 -2.79 22.90
CA GLN A 279 5.60 -2.61 24.27
C GLN A 279 6.42 -1.33 24.47
N LEU A 280 6.73 -0.58 23.40
CA LEU A 280 7.45 0.70 23.53
C LEU A 280 6.64 1.68 24.37
N ASP A 281 7.33 2.43 25.24
CA ASP A 281 6.70 3.46 26.06
C ASP A 281 6.01 4.52 25.18
N ARG A 282 4.81 4.96 25.60
CA ARG A 282 3.96 5.91 24.87
C ARG A 282 4.68 7.23 24.60
N ASP A 283 5.44 7.71 25.57
CA ASP A 283 6.13 8.99 25.48
C ASP A 283 7.51 8.90 24.83
N SER A 284 7.96 7.68 24.47
CA SER A 284 9.24 7.47 23.83
C SER A 284 9.29 8.10 22.43
N SER A 285 10.42 8.73 22.12
CA SER A 285 10.71 9.22 20.76
C SER A 285 10.69 8.08 19.73
N GLU A 286 11.09 6.88 20.16
CA GLU A 286 11.07 5.68 19.34
C GLU A 286 9.64 5.32 18.92
N ARG A 287 8.67 5.26 19.86
CA ARG A 287 7.27 4.99 19.53
C ARG A 287 6.68 6.03 18.59
N ARG A 288 6.95 7.33 18.82
CA ARG A 288 6.52 8.40 17.91
C ARG A 288 7.02 8.21 16.47
N SER A 289 8.22 7.65 16.30
CA SER A 289 8.79 7.38 14.97
C SER A 289 8.22 6.14 14.27
N THR A 290 7.51 5.26 15.00
CA THR A 290 6.94 4.03 14.42
C THR A 290 5.68 4.26 13.59
N GLY A 291 5.00 5.39 13.77
CA GLY A 291 3.71 5.66 13.13
C GLY A 291 2.52 4.91 13.74
N LEU A 292 2.71 4.17 14.84
CA LEU A 292 1.63 3.50 15.59
C LEU A 292 0.75 4.49 16.35
N CYS A 293 -0.53 4.20 16.53
CA CYS A 293 -1.42 5.03 17.37
C CYS A 293 -1.18 4.75 18.86
N ASP A 294 -1.51 5.71 19.72
CA ASP A 294 -1.19 5.57 21.15
C ASP A 294 -2.17 4.65 21.90
N GLY A 295 -3.42 4.55 21.43
CA GLY A 295 -4.43 3.59 21.90
C GLY A 295 -4.51 2.28 21.10
N GLU A 296 -3.55 2.01 20.20
CA GLU A 296 -3.56 0.80 19.37
C GLU A 296 -3.01 -0.41 20.12
N MET A 297 -3.84 -1.44 20.28
CA MET A 297 -3.47 -2.75 20.83
C MET A 297 -3.25 -3.74 19.69
N ILE A 298 -1.99 -4.09 19.41
CA ILE A 298 -1.67 -4.95 18.26
C ILE A 298 -1.71 -6.43 18.65
N CYS A 299 -2.51 -7.20 17.93
CA CYS A 299 -2.64 -8.65 18.08
C CYS A 299 -2.20 -9.38 16.80
N THR A 300 -1.65 -10.60 16.97
CA THR A 300 -1.20 -11.46 15.88
C THR A 300 -1.86 -12.84 15.97
N PRO A 301 -3.19 -12.95 15.75
CA PRO A 301 -3.96 -14.13 16.17
C PRO A 301 -3.48 -15.44 15.52
N LEU A 302 -3.02 -15.39 14.26
CA LEU A 302 -2.48 -16.58 13.60
C LEU A 302 -1.20 -17.08 14.28
N ALA A 303 -0.26 -16.19 14.59
CA ALA A 303 0.96 -16.54 15.30
C ALA A 303 0.68 -17.04 16.71
N ASP A 304 -0.22 -16.36 17.44
CA ASP A 304 -0.59 -16.73 18.80
C ASP A 304 -1.33 -18.08 18.86
N SER A 305 -2.00 -18.47 17.76
CA SER A 305 -2.66 -19.77 17.61
C SER A 305 -1.77 -20.85 16.95
N GLY A 306 -0.47 -20.58 16.75
CA GLY A 306 0.48 -21.54 16.18
C GLY A 306 0.29 -21.84 14.68
N ILE A 307 -0.43 -21.00 13.94
CA ILE A 307 -0.76 -21.20 12.52
C ILE A 307 0.42 -20.76 11.66
N GLY A 308 0.96 -21.69 10.87
CA GLY A 308 2.06 -21.49 9.93
C GLY A 308 1.62 -21.46 8.47
N LYS A 309 2.61 -21.56 7.56
CA LYS A 309 2.38 -21.57 6.12
C LYS A 309 1.49 -22.73 5.66
N GLU A 310 1.72 -23.93 6.17
CA GLU A 310 1.02 -25.13 5.74
C GLU A 310 -0.45 -25.10 6.13
N GLU A 311 -0.78 -24.61 7.32
CA GLU A 311 -2.17 -24.42 7.74
C GLU A 311 -2.89 -23.39 6.87
N VAL A 312 -2.21 -22.30 6.49
CA VAL A 312 -2.75 -21.30 5.56
C VAL A 312 -3.02 -21.93 4.19
N LYS A 313 -2.08 -22.73 3.67
CA LYS A 313 -2.24 -23.42 2.38
C LYS A 313 -3.44 -24.37 2.41
N ASN A 314 -3.48 -25.25 3.41
CA ASN A 314 -4.58 -26.21 3.60
C ASN A 314 -5.94 -25.53 3.76
N PHE A 315 -5.98 -24.35 4.37
CA PHE A 315 -7.21 -23.56 4.51
C PHE A 315 -7.76 -23.10 3.15
N TRP A 316 -6.89 -22.64 2.25
CA TRP A 316 -7.29 -22.15 0.93
C TRP A 316 -7.55 -23.25 -0.09
N GLU A 317 -6.86 -24.39 0.00
CA GLU A 317 -7.14 -25.57 -0.86
C GLU A 317 -8.58 -26.09 -0.73
N GLY A 318 -9.26 -25.81 0.39
CA GLY A 318 -10.64 -26.22 0.64
C GLY A 318 -11.72 -25.22 0.23
N ARG A 319 -11.36 -24.06 -0.34
CA ARG A 319 -12.31 -22.99 -0.69
C ARG A 319 -12.60 -22.91 -2.19
N ASP A 320 -13.69 -22.23 -2.53
CA ASP A 320 -14.16 -21.97 -3.90
C ASP A 320 -13.37 -20.86 -4.61
N PHE A 321 -12.61 -20.05 -3.87
CA PHE A 321 -11.66 -19.09 -4.41
C PHE A 321 -10.39 -19.00 -3.55
N ASP A 322 -9.32 -18.48 -4.14
CA ASP A 322 -8.01 -18.27 -3.53
C ASP A 322 -7.30 -17.11 -4.25
N LEU A 323 -6.17 -16.65 -3.72
CA LEU A 323 -5.30 -15.62 -4.29
C LEU A 323 -4.73 -15.99 -5.66
N ARG A 324 -4.64 -17.28 -6.00
CA ARG A 324 -4.13 -17.82 -7.28
C ARG A 324 -2.68 -17.44 -7.62
N LEU A 325 -1.94 -16.83 -6.71
CA LEU A 325 -0.49 -16.63 -6.84
C LEU A 325 0.28 -17.85 -6.29
N PRO A 326 1.45 -18.20 -6.80
CA PRO A 326 2.23 -19.33 -6.26
C PRO A 326 2.52 -19.23 -4.75
N ASP A 327 2.55 -20.39 -4.07
CA ASP A 327 2.82 -20.48 -2.62
C ASP A 327 4.31 -20.41 -2.27
N ASP A 328 5.21 -20.58 -3.24
CA ASP A 328 6.60 -20.26 -3.03
C ASP A 328 6.69 -18.73 -2.88
N ALA A 329 7.30 -18.25 -1.81
CA ALA A 329 7.28 -16.84 -1.40
C ALA A 329 7.93 -15.84 -2.40
N ASN A 330 8.10 -16.26 -3.66
CA ASN A 330 8.64 -15.52 -4.77
C ASN A 330 7.59 -14.61 -5.41
N LEU A 331 6.31 -15.00 -5.53
CA LEU A 331 5.24 -14.07 -5.89
C LEU A 331 4.45 -13.66 -4.65
N SER A 332 4.49 -12.36 -4.38
CA SER A 332 3.68 -11.71 -3.35
C SER A 332 2.90 -10.61 -4.04
N ASN A 333 1.87 -10.09 -3.36
CA ASN A 333 0.99 -9.03 -3.84
C ASN A 333 1.72 -7.93 -4.62
N CYS A 334 2.83 -7.38 -4.11
CA CYS A 334 3.70 -6.50 -4.88
C CYS A 334 4.83 -7.28 -5.59
N VAL A 335 4.73 -7.48 -6.91
CA VAL A 335 5.55 -8.40 -7.74
C VAL A 335 7.05 -8.07 -7.68
N TYR A 336 7.47 -6.88 -8.09
CA TYR A 336 8.88 -6.49 -8.16
C TYR A 336 9.35 -5.62 -6.98
N CYS A 337 8.71 -5.78 -5.81
CA CYS A 337 9.03 -4.99 -4.62
C CYS A 337 10.53 -5.02 -4.28
N PHE A 338 11.15 -3.84 -4.12
CA PHE A 338 12.56 -3.68 -3.73
C PHE A 338 12.92 -4.22 -2.34
N MET A 339 11.93 -4.62 -1.55
CA MET A 339 12.13 -5.33 -0.30
C MET A 339 12.55 -6.80 -0.49
N LYS A 340 12.26 -7.38 -1.67
CA LYS A 340 12.63 -8.76 -2.02
C LYS A 340 14.13 -8.89 -2.24
N GLY A 341 14.67 -10.07 -1.94
CA GLY A 341 16.05 -10.39 -2.23
C GLY A 341 16.31 -10.53 -3.73
N THR A 342 17.52 -10.24 -4.17
CA THR A 342 17.93 -10.30 -5.58
C THR A 342 17.65 -11.65 -6.22
N ASN A 343 17.87 -12.76 -5.50
CA ASN A 343 17.60 -14.11 -6.00
C ASN A 343 16.11 -14.35 -6.27
N THR A 344 15.23 -13.82 -5.42
CA THR A 344 13.78 -13.89 -5.62
C THR A 344 13.38 -13.09 -6.85
N LEU A 345 13.85 -11.85 -6.98
CA LEU A 345 13.54 -11.00 -8.14
C LEU A 345 13.99 -11.64 -9.45
N ARG A 346 15.19 -12.25 -9.49
CA ARG A 346 15.67 -12.99 -10.67
C ARG A 346 14.75 -14.13 -11.06
N LYS A 347 14.23 -14.89 -10.09
CA LYS A 347 13.28 -15.99 -10.35
C LYS A 347 11.96 -15.48 -10.92
N ILE A 348 11.44 -14.37 -10.40
CA ILE A 348 10.20 -13.76 -10.93
C ILE A 348 10.41 -13.31 -12.37
N ILE A 349 11.53 -12.63 -12.65
CA ILE A 349 11.85 -12.14 -14.00
C ILE A 349 11.99 -13.31 -14.98
N ALA A 350 12.71 -14.36 -14.60
CA ALA A 350 12.93 -15.53 -15.46
C ALA A 350 11.65 -16.33 -15.74
N ASN A 351 10.68 -16.32 -14.82
CA ASN A 351 9.48 -17.14 -14.93
C ASN A 351 8.22 -16.35 -15.29
N ARG A 352 8.30 -15.04 -15.59
CA ARG A 352 7.12 -14.15 -15.78
C ARG A 352 6.07 -14.74 -16.72
N GLY A 353 6.46 -15.24 -17.90
CA GLY A 353 5.53 -15.81 -18.88
C GLY A 353 4.72 -16.97 -18.31
N LYS A 354 5.39 -17.97 -17.72
CA LYS A 354 4.76 -19.13 -17.08
C LYS A 354 3.84 -18.74 -15.91
N LEU A 355 4.18 -17.67 -15.20
CA LEU A 355 3.42 -17.20 -14.04
C LEU A 355 2.08 -16.58 -14.42
N ASP A 356 2.00 -15.96 -15.59
CA ASP A 356 0.76 -15.38 -16.11
C ASP A 356 -0.06 -16.40 -16.93
N GLU A 357 0.57 -17.43 -17.52
CA GLU A 357 -0.09 -18.46 -18.33
C GLU A 357 -1.24 -19.16 -17.59
N ASP A 358 -0.99 -19.60 -16.34
CA ASP A 358 -1.96 -20.31 -15.50
C ASP A 358 -3.06 -19.40 -14.94
N LEU A 359 -2.93 -18.08 -15.09
CA LEU A 359 -3.91 -17.12 -14.62
C LEU A 359 -4.96 -16.83 -15.71
N PRO A 360 -6.25 -16.70 -15.34
CA PRO A 360 -7.27 -16.13 -16.22
C PRO A 360 -6.83 -14.79 -16.77
N GLU A 361 -7.14 -14.53 -18.05
CA GLU A 361 -6.70 -13.36 -18.80
C GLU A 361 -6.97 -12.03 -18.07
N ASN A 362 -8.14 -11.91 -17.43
CA ASN A 362 -8.55 -10.71 -16.71
C ASN A 362 -7.79 -10.45 -15.39
N ILE A 363 -6.91 -11.36 -14.95
CA ILE A 363 -6.09 -11.21 -13.74
C ILE A 363 -4.60 -11.48 -13.97
N ARG A 364 -4.15 -11.51 -15.23
CA ARG A 364 -2.73 -11.57 -15.61
C ARG A 364 -2.02 -10.25 -15.33
N SER A 365 -0.69 -10.27 -15.25
CA SER A 365 0.11 -9.06 -15.14
C SER A 365 -0.17 -8.09 -16.31
N ILE A 366 -0.27 -6.81 -15.99
CA ILE A 366 -0.56 -5.75 -16.97
C ILE A 366 0.74 -4.98 -17.24
N ASP A 367 1.08 -4.81 -18.51
CA ASP A 367 2.25 -4.03 -18.92
C ASP A 367 2.12 -2.56 -18.51
N LYS A 368 3.27 -1.90 -18.27
CA LYS A 368 3.33 -0.50 -17.80
C LYS A 368 2.62 -0.23 -16.47
N THR A 369 2.35 -1.27 -15.69
CA THR A 369 1.90 -1.16 -14.29
C THR A 369 2.97 -1.74 -13.36
N PRO A 370 2.84 -1.62 -12.03
CA PRO A 370 3.82 -2.21 -11.11
C PRO A 370 3.95 -3.74 -11.16
N SER A 371 3.06 -4.46 -11.86
CA SER A 371 3.25 -5.88 -12.19
C SER A 371 4.25 -6.12 -13.32
N ASP A 372 4.69 -5.05 -14.01
CA ASP A 372 5.76 -5.06 -15.01
C ASP A 372 7.01 -4.40 -14.42
N ILE A 373 8.16 -5.05 -14.62
CA ILE A 373 9.45 -4.54 -14.14
C ILE A 373 9.82 -3.21 -14.83
N ASN A 374 9.38 -3.00 -16.08
CA ASN A 374 9.69 -1.78 -16.83
C ASN A 374 9.11 -0.55 -16.15
N TRP A 375 7.91 -0.65 -15.56
CA TRP A 375 7.33 0.44 -14.75
C TRP A 375 8.27 0.89 -13.63
N TRP A 376 8.89 -0.06 -12.92
CA TRP A 376 9.81 0.27 -11.84
C TRP A 376 11.10 0.91 -12.34
N VAL A 377 11.58 0.50 -13.51
CA VAL A 377 12.75 1.11 -14.17
C VAL A 377 12.44 2.55 -14.56
N ASP A 378 11.28 2.81 -15.16
CA ASP A 378 10.87 4.15 -15.57
C ASP A 378 10.71 5.09 -14.36
N ILE A 379 10.10 4.60 -13.28
CA ILE A 379 9.98 5.34 -12.02
C ILE A 379 11.36 5.56 -11.39
N GLU A 380 12.24 4.56 -11.40
CA GLU A 380 13.60 4.73 -10.89
C GLU A 380 14.35 5.81 -11.67
N GLU A 381 14.30 5.78 -13.00
CA GLU A 381 14.96 6.77 -13.86
C GLU A 381 14.48 8.18 -13.55
N LYS A 382 13.16 8.35 -13.40
CA LYS A 382 12.53 9.64 -13.12
C LYS A 382 12.96 10.21 -11.75
N TYR A 383 13.11 9.37 -10.74
CA TYR A 383 13.26 9.83 -9.34
C TYR A 383 14.61 9.50 -8.67
N LYS A 384 15.50 8.71 -9.30
CA LYS A 384 16.82 8.35 -8.77
C LYS A 384 17.63 9.58 -8.39
N ARG A 385 18.44 9.46 -7.35
CA ARG A 385 19.29 10.57 -6.88
C ARG A 385 20.72 10.33 -7.31
N VAL A 386 21.32 11.28 -8.01
CA VAL A 386 22.75 11.25 -8.32
C VAL A 386 23.47 12.16 -7.33
N VAL A 387 24.38 11.57 -6.55
CA VAL A 387 25.15 12.27 -5.51
C VAL A 387 26.64 12.01 -5.68
N ASN A 388 27.48 12.94 -5.23
CA ASN A 388 28.93 12.71 -5.19
C ASN A 388 29.26 11.65 -4.13
N LYS A 389 30.14 10.71 -4.46
CA LYS A 389 30.59 9.67 -3.52
C LYS A 389 31.35 10.33 -2.36
N ARG A 390 30.77 10.30 -1.16
CA ARG A 390 31.49 10.72 0.06
C ARG A 390 32.44 9.62 0.51
N TYR A 391 33.67 9.99 0.86
CA TYR A 391 34.63 9.06 1.49
C TYR A 391 34.23 8.83 2.95
N CYS A 392 34.26 7.57 3.38
CA CYS A 392 34.33 7.22 4.80
C CYS A 392 35.80 7.32 5.25
N GLY A 393 36.30 8.54 5.46
CA GLY A 393 37.68 8.80 5.94
C GLY A 393 38.18 10.23 5.65
N ARG A 394 39.24 10.66 6.36
CA ARG A 394 39.92 11.98 6.20
C ARG A 394 40.67 12.09 4.85
N GLY A 395 39.96 12.02 3.73
CA GLY A 395 40.52 12.10 2.38
C GLY A 395 39.79 13.10 1.49
N ARG A 396 40.48 13.61 0.46
CA ARG A 396 39.97 14.58 -0.53
C ARG A 396 38.67 14.08 -1.20
N PRO A 397 37.73 14.98 -1.58
CA PRO A 397 36.48 14.61 -2.24
C PRO A 397 36.73 13.87 -3.57
N SER A 398 35.98 12.80 -3.82
CA SER A 398 35.99 12.07 -5.09
C SER A 398 35.01 12.73 -6.07
N GLU A 399 35.41 12.88 -7.34
CA GLU A 399 34.54 13.35 -8.43
C GLU A 399 33.53 12.29 -8.91
N LYS A 400 33.63 11.04 -8.43
CA LYS A 400 32.74 9.96 -8.85
C LYS A 400 31.33 10.19 -8.36
N LYS A 401 30.37 10.16 -9.29
CA LYS A 401 28.94 10.24 -9.00
C LYS A 401 28.37 8.85 -8.69
N VAL A 402 27.36 8.80 -7.83
CA VAL A 402 26.65 7.58 -7.43
C VAL A 402 25.15 7.82 -7.62
N ALA A 403 24.50 6.95 -8.38
CA ALA A 403 23.05 6.92 -8.53
C ALA A 403 22.44 6.04 -7.43
N ILE A 404 21.45 6.55 -6.72
CA ILE A 404 20.72 5.85 -5.64
C ILE A 404 19.27 5.66 -6.11
N GLY A 405 18.82 4.41 -6.12
CA GLY A 405 17.47 4.02 -6.50
C GLY A 405 16.88 2.94 -5.58
N PHE A 406 15.88 2.22 -6.07
CA PHE A 406 15.09 1.26 -5.28
C PHE A 406 15.96 0.12 -4.72
N TRP A 407 16.84 -0.43 -5.56
CA TRP A 407 17.61 -1.64 -5.24
C TRP A 407 19.03 -1.39 -4.75
N GLY A 408 19.44 -0.13 -4.58
CA GLY A 408 20.77 0.18 -4.05
C GLY A 408 21.39 1.45 -4.62
N ALA A 409 22.72 1.46 -4.64
CA ALA A 409 23.51 2.58 -5.14
C ALA A 409 24.56 2.07 -6.14
N GLU A 410 24.67 2.71 -7.29
CA GLU A 410 25.58 2.34 -8.37
C GLU A 410 26.52 3.51 -8.70
N ILE A 411 27.80 3.23 -8.98
CA ILE A 411 28.75 4.25 -9.44
C ILE A 411 28.40 4.59 -10.88
N VAL A 412 28.18 5.87 -11.16
CA VAL A 412 28.01 6.38 -12.52
C VAL A 412 29.36 6.24 -13.23
N GLN A 413 29.52 5.20 -14.04
CA GLN A 413 30.61 5.10 -15.02
C GLN A 413 30.19 5.87 -16.29
N ASP A 414 31.15 6.31 -17.10
CA ASP A 414 30.92 6.91 -18.43
C ASP A 414 30.33 5.89 -19.43
N LYS A 415 29.16 5.34 -19.11
CA LYS A 415 28.34 4.54 -20.02
C LYS A 415 27.24 5.45 -20.57
N PRO A 416 26.87 5.32 -21.85
CA PRO A 416 25.85 6.16 -22.48
C PRO A 416 24.54 6.12 -21.68
N ALA A 417 23.88 7.29 -21.60
CA ALA A 417 22.74 7.57 -20.73
C ALA A 417 21.54 6.61 -20.88
N GLU A 418 21.50 5.81 -21.94
CA GLU A 418 20.43 4.83 -22.23
C GLU A 418 20.53 3.53 -21.41
N LYS A 419 21.58 3.32 -20.60
CA LYS A 419 21.87 2.02 -19.95
C LYS A 419 22.08 2.07 -18.43
N MET A 420 21.30 2.85 -17.69
CA MET A 420 21.44 2.95 -16.22
C MET A 420 20.18 2.52 -15.47
N SER A 421 20.08 1.23 -15.13
CA SER A 421 19.19 0.72 -14.08
C SER A 421 19.99 -0.13 -13.08
N ILE A 422 19.66 -0.04 -11.79
CA ILE A 422 20.41 -0.65 -10.66
C ILE A 422 20.42 -2.19 -10.71
N ILE A 423 19.53 -2.75 -11.51
CA ILE A 423 19.62 -4.10 -12.02
C ILE A 423 19.98 -3.92 -13.48
N ASP A 424 21.17 -4.34 -13.92
CA ASP A 424 21.55 -4.32 -15.32
C ASP A 424 20.54 -5.17 -16.11
N TYR A 425 19.53 -4.47 -16.64
CA TYR A 425 18.39 -5.06 -17.32
C TYR A 425 18.86 -5.79 -18.56
N GLN A 426 19.97 -5.36 -19.16
CA GLN A 426 20.58 -6.01 -20.32
C GLN A 426 21.20 -7.35 -19.94
N THR A 427 21.92 -7.47 -18.82
CA THR A 427 22.41 -8.81 -18.40
C THR A 427 21.31 -9.76 -17.91
N LEU A 428 20.14 -9.27 -17.49
CA LEU A 428 18.98 -10.14 -17.24
C LEU A 428 18.24 -10.52 -18.52
N ARG A 429 18.14 -9.61 -19.49
CA ARG A 429 17.50 -9.82 -20.80
C ARG A 429 18.34 -10.71 -21.72
N ASP A 430 19.65 -10.50 -21.78
CA ASP A 430 20.57 -11.22 -22.68
C ASP A 430 20.75 -12.68 -22.28
N ARG A 431 20.56 -13.02 -20.99
CA ARG A 431 20.56 -14.42 -20.50
C ARG A 431 19.24 -15.16 -20.74
N SER A 432 18.10 -14.45 -20.75
CA SER A 432 16.82 -15.07 -21.11
C SER A 432 16.70 -15.31 -22.61
N VAL A 433 17.38 -14.51 -23.44
CA VAL A 433 17.37 -14.67 -24.90
C VAL A 433 18.33 -15.78 -25.33
N SER A 434 19.46 -16.00 -24.65
CA SER A 434 20.34 -17.14 -24.96
C SER A 434 19.72 -18.52 -24.70
N ASP A 435 18.76 -18.60 -23.77
CA ASP A 435 18.05 -19.85 -23.44
C ASP A 435 16.73 -20.01 -24.22
N ALA A 436 16.21 -18.93 -24.83
CA ALA A 436 14.96 -18.95 -25.60
C ALA A 436 15.18 -18.97 -27.12
N LEU A 437 16.40 -18.73 -27.61
CA LEU A 437 16.74 -18.77 -29.04
C LEU A 437 16.92 -20.18 -29.62
N SER A 438 16.29 -21.20 -29.02
CA SER A 438 16.22 -22.54 -29.63
C SER A 438 14.88 -22.88 -30.29
N GLU A 439 13.85 -22.03 -30.23
CA GLU A 439 12.58 -22.28 -30.94
C GLU A 439 12.03 -20.98 -31.56
N GLU A 440 12.26 -20.85 -32.87
CA GLU A 440 11.61 -19.96 -33.86
C GLU A 440 10.07 -20.18 -33.87
N ALA A 441 9.15 -19.36 -34.38
CA ALA A 441 9.03 -18.02 -34.99
C ALA A 441 7.51 -17.77 -35.29
N HIS A 442 7.18 -16.61 -35.88
CA HIS A 442 5.88 -16.12 -36.43
C HIS A 442 4.95 -15.39 -35.46
N GLU A 443 4.81 -14.05 -35.52
CA GLU A 443 4.14 -13.17 -36.51
C GLU A 443 2.66 -12.93 -36.21
N GLY A 444 2.27 -11.65 -36.09
CA GLY A 444 0.86 -11.21 -36.13
C GLY A 444 0.45 -10.27 -35.00
N LEU A 445 0.80 -8.98 -35.12
CA LEU A 445 0.12 -7.89 -34.39
C LEU A 445 -1.16 -7.55 -35.15
N ASP A 446 -2.31 -7.92 -34.60
CA ASP A 446 -3.57 -7.25 -34.89
C ASP A 446 -4.39 -7.17 -33.60
N ALA A 447 -4.73 -5.94 -33.23
CA ALA A 447 -5.67 -5.63 -32.18
C ALA A 447 -7.07 -6.11 -32.61
N LEU A 448 -7.77 -6.83 -31.74
CA LEU A 448 -9.19 -7.10 -31.92
C LEU A 448 -9.99 -6.76 -30.64
N PRO A 449 -11.25 -6.33 -30.83
CA PRO A 449 -11.93 -5.41 -29.94
C PRO A 449 -12.66 -6.09 -28.78
N CYS A 450 -12.90 -5.27 -27.76
CA CYS A 450 -13.89 -5.49 -26.72
C CYS A 450 -15.27 -5.77 -27.34
N ASP A 451 -15.85 -6.92 -26.99
CA ASP A 451 -17.27 -7.19 -27.24
C ASP A 451 -18.00 -7.29 -25.89
N CYS A 452 -18.85 -6.30 -25.65
CA CYS A 452 -19.82 -6.28 -24.55
C CYS A 452 -21.17 -6.74 -25.09
N THR A 453 -21.68 -7.87 -24.59
CA THR A 453 -23.10 -8.31 -24.56
C THR A 453 -23.07 -9.71 -23.91
N GLU A 454 -23.89 -10.11 -22.94
CA GLU A 454 -25.15 -9.64 -22.33
C GLU A 454 -25.06 -9.66 -20.79
#